data_AF-A0A1X0NLD2-F1
#
_entry.id   AF-A0A1X0NLD2-F1
#
_cell.length_a   1.000
_cell.length_b   1.000
_cell.length_c   1.000
_cell.angle_alpha   90.00
_cell.angle_beta   90.00
_cell.angle_gamma   90.00
#
_symmetry.space_group_name_H-M   'P 1'
#
loop_
_entity.id
_entity.type
_entity.pdbx_description
1 polymer ?
#
loop_
_entity_poly.entity_id
_entity_poly.type
_entity_poly.pdbx_seq_one_letter_code
_entity_poly.pdbx_strand_id
1 'polypeptide(L)'
;MHRSRLLKNPAAFYEFVDNNFLNNKRPPVPGGSWPYESLRGKSLADLQQIWFLLVKERNMLQSMREHYLRHQEELGAMPAPSRLRMVQESMRNIRRVVQEREAAATAKATAIFRERLQRGVYRFPPGPPPPPGAHSKTVVVKVTLERRVAEERLRELFGRYDVFESHRGIVRVELRLPEDVMRRKEEAEQVWTQYVAEKSDVKAYHQWAAAPSVYDYTNVELAPGVFANDAVREHMDGEKKDKNDNESCSGDSSNGSIEKSNKIDENGAIIAASLPVPPSKERPTPPKNPLERLKAERRSYLAKSVIQLGYFPNITMEPPRYKSVEEVPRPTHPDEIEGPWEAYITYDQSDGLAYAQSLGITTIDGTKVIEIAEHKREPQPYSEFDPVYQEALRRESAREETLMKWPHVPEWKYDYSTYTRKHLSEIVRYNYSNVVDYVDREVLLTGKSVWECPIDIDHTCGGAKSVPPHAKKPIRYMDAGITEVGVTDI
;
A
#
# COMPACT_ATOMS: atom_id res chain seq x y z
N MET A 1 -67.70 -7.50 4.76
CA MET A 1 -67.02 -7.26 3.46
C MET A 1 -67.44 -5.91 2.89
N HIS A 2 -66.77 -4.82 3.28
CA HIS A 2 -66.95 -3.52 2.62
C HIS A 2 -66.08 -3.48 1.36
N ARG A 3 -66.68 -3.71 0.19
CA ARG A 3 -66.05 -3.37 -1.09
C ARG A 3 -66.02 -1.85 -1.18
N SER A 4 -64.84 -1.25 -0.99
CA SER A 4 -64.59 0.14 -1.37
C SER A 4 -64.83 0.26 -2.88
N ARG A 5 -65.91 0.93 -3.27
CA ARG A 5 -66.10 1.39 -4.65
C ARG A 5 -65.13 2.55 -4.86
N LEU A 6 -63.90 2.26 -5.27
CA LEU A 6 -63.03 3.28 -5.86
C LEU A 6 -63.78 3.81 -7.10
N LEU A 7 -64.27 5.05 -7.02
CA LEU A 7 -64.75 5.79 -8.18
C LEU A 7 -63.61 5.78 -9.21
N LYS A 8 -63.82 5.09 -10.35
CA LYS A 8 -62.83 4.99 -11.42
C LYS A 8 -62.69 6.38 -12.07
N ASN A 9 -61.76 7.19 -11.57
CA ASN A 9 -61.44 8.47 -12.18
C ASN A 9 -60.64 8.21 -13.47
N PRO A 10 -61.15 8.57 -14.66
CA PRO A 10 -60.44 8.37 -15.92
C PRO A 10 -59.12 9.13 -15.97
N ALA A 11 -58.96 10.23 -15.22
CA ALA A 11 -57.73 11.01 -15.18
C ALA A 11 -56.50 10.18 -14.75
N ALA A 12 -56.71 9.15 -13.91
CA ALA A 12 -55.65 8.24 -13.52
C ALA A 12 -55.13 7.40 -14.69
N PHE A 13 -55.91 7.19 -15.76
CA PHE A 13 -55.46 6.52 -16.97
C PHE A 13 -54.78 7.49 -17.95
N TYR A 14 -55.22 8.75 -17.98
CA TYR A 14 -54.60 9.77 -18.82
C TYR A 14 -53.13 10.02 -18.43
N GLU A 15 -52.72 9.85 -17.17
CA GLU A 15 -51.29 9.95 -16.78
C GLU A 15 -50.41 8.79 -17.28
N PHE A 16 -50.99 7.67 -17.73
CA PHE A 16 -50.23 6.57 -18.34
C PHE A 16 -49.99 6.75 -19.84
N VAL A 17 -50.63 7.73 -20.48
CA VAL A 17 -50.52 8.00 -21.91
C VAL A 17 -49.89 9.37 -22.12
N ASP A 18 -48.91 9.47 -23.03
CA ASP A 18 -48.25 10.75 -23.31
C ASP A 18 -49.25 11.75 -23.90
N ASN A 19 -49.36 12.92 -23.27
CA ASN A 19 -50.29 13.98 -23.70
C ASN A 19 -49.94 14.53 -25.09
N ASN A 20 -48.66 14.57 -25.45
CA ASN A 20 -48.24 15.01 -26.78
C ASN A 20 -48.70 13.99 -27.84
N PHE A 21 -48.63 12.70 -27.52
CA PHE A 21 -49.11 11.64 -28.41
C PHE A 21 -50.62 11.73 -28.61
N LEU A 22 -51.41 11.89 -27.53
CA LEU A 22 -52.87 12.04 -27.62
C LEU A 22 -53.31 13.22 -28.49
N ASN A 23 -52.52 14.31 -28.48
CA ASN A 23 -52.81 15.51 -29.27
C ASN A 23 -52.09 15.55 -30.62
N ASN A 24 -51.51 14.43 -31.07
CA ASN A 24 -50.76 14.32 -32.33
C ASN A 24 -49.64 15.39 -32.46
N LYS A 25 -48.92 15.66 -31.36
CA LYS A 25 -47.78 16.57 -31.29
C LYS A 25 -46.48 15.79 -31.07
N ARG A 26 -45.37 16.32 -31.61
CA ARG A 26 -44.04 15.74 -31.35
C ARG A 26 -43.63 16.00 -29.89
N PRO A 27 -43.33 14.96 -29.09
CA PRO A 27 -42.82 15.17 -27.74
C PRO A 27 -41.38 15.73 -27.79
N PRO A 28 -41.08 16.81 -27.06
CA PRO A 28 -39.72 17.36 -26.99
C PRO A 28 -38.80 16.47 -26.13
N VAL A 29 -37.50 16.54 -26.40
CA VAL A 29 -36.49 15.96 -25.51
C VAL A 29 -36.31 16.94 -24.32
N PRO A 30 -36.41 16.48 -23.07
CA PRO A 30 -36.21 17.32 -21.89
C PRO A 30 -34.73 17.71 -21.72
N GLY A 31 -34.47 18.68 -20.83
CA GLY A 31 -33.13 19.23 -20.65
C GLY A 31 -32.07 18.25 -20.13
N GLY A 32 -32.39 17.38 -19.16
CA GLY A 32 -31.43 16.43 -18.60
C GLY A 32 -31.99 15.53 -17.50
N SER A 33 -31.17 14.59 -17.03
CA SER A 33 -31.43 13.73 -15.87
C SER A 33 -31.06 14.45 -14.57
N TRP A 34 -31.53 13.94 -13.42
CA TRP A 34 -31.12 14.44 -12.12
C TRP A 34 -29.66 14.07 -11.85
N PRO A 35 -28.74 15.06 -11.78
CA PRO A 35 -27.35 14.78 -11.52
C PRO A 35 -27.17 14.41 -10.06
N TYR A 36 -26.20 13.53 -9.84
CA TYR A 36 -25.90 12.98 -8.53
C TYR A 36 -25.58 14.06 -7.47
N GLU A 37 -24.84 15.12 -7.84
CA GLU A 37 -24.49 16.22 -6.92
C GLU A 37 -25.71 17.02 -6.45
N SER A 38 -26.69 17.26 -7.33
CA SER A 38 -27.92 17.96 -6.93
C SER A 38 -28.79 17.12 -5.99
N LEU A 39 -28.78 15.80 -6.15
CA LEU A 39 -29.54 14.88 -5.29
C LEU A 39 -28.95 14.77 -3.88
N ARG A 40 -27.63 14.93 -3.72
CA ARG A 40 -26.99 14.98 -2.39
C ARG A 40 -27.53 16.12 -1.52
N GLY A 41 -27.90 17.25 -2.13
CA GLY A 41 -28.49 18.40 -1.44
C GLY A 41 -29.98 18.26 -1.09
N LYS A 42 -30.64 17.15 -1.44
CA LYS A 42 -32.08 16.93 -1.20
C LYS A 42 -32.38 16.14 0.07
N SER A 43 -33.48 16.42 0.73
CA SER A 43 -33.92 15.64 1.89
C SER A 43 -34.37 14.23 1.49
N LEU A 44 -34.44 13.28 2.43
CA LEU A 44 -34.96 11.93 2.12
C LEU A 44 -36.42 11.98 1.63
N ALA A 45 -37.22 12.90 2.19
CA ALA A 45 -38.61 13.12 1.79
C ALA A 45 -38.73 13.64 0.35
N ASP A 46 -37.83 14.53 -0.07
CA ASP A 46 -37.78 15.01 -1.45
C ASP A 46 -37.32 13.90 -2.39
N LEU A 47 -36.32 13.11 -1.99
CA LEU A 47 -35.79 12.00 -2.79
C LEU A 47 -36.87 10.95 -3.07
N GLN A 48 -37.67 10.55 -2.08
CA GLN A 48 -38.79 9.63 -2.29
C GLN A 48 -39.88 10.26 -3.18
N GLN A 49 -40.17 11.55 -3.04
CA GLN A 49 -41.19 12.21 -3.86
C GLN A 49 -40.75 12.26 -5.33
N ILE A 50 -39.51 12.67 -5.58
CA ILE A 50 -38.90 12.66 -6.93
C ILE A 50 -38.87 11.22 -7.47
N TRP A 51 -38.53 10.24 -6.65
CA TRP A 51 -38.58 8.83 -7.06
C TRP A 51 -39.96 8.42 -7.57
N PHE A 52 -41.04 8.75 -6.86
CA PHE A 52 -42.40 8.45 -7.31
C PHE A 52 -42.77 9.18 -8.61
N LEU A 53 -42.34 10.43 -8.78
CA LEU A 53 -42.51 11.16 -10.04
C LEU A 53 -41.79 10.45 -11.20
N LEU A 54 -40.55 10.01 -10.99
CA LEU A 54 -39.78 9.26 -11.98
C LEU A 54 -40.40 7.89 -12.28
N VAL A 55 -40.97 7.20 -11.28
CA VAL A 55 -41.68 5.94 -11.49
C VAL A 55 -42.92 6.14 -12.37
N LYS A 56 -43.70 7.19 -12.12
CA LYS A 56 -44.85 7.54 -12.96
C LYS A 56 -44.44 7.83 -14.40
N GLU A 57 -43.45 8.70 -14.59
CA GLU A 57 -42.90 9.03 -15.91
C GLU A 57 -42.37 7.78 -16.62
N ARG A 58 -41.61 6.94 -15.93
CA ARG A 58 -41.09 5.67 -16.48
C ARG A 58 -42.23 4.76 -16.93
N ASN A 59 -43.30 4.63 -16.15
CA ASN A 59 -44.43 3.77 -16.49
C ASN A 59 -45.17 4.30 -17.73
N MET A 60 -45.37 5.61 -17.84
CA MET A 60 -45.92 6.25 -19.04
C MET A 60 -45.02 6.01 -20.26
N LEU A 61 -43.72 6.26 -20.14
CA LEU A 61 -42.76 6.07 -21.24
C LEU A 61 -42.66 4.61 -21.70
N GLN A 62 -42.76 3.65 -20.77
CA GLN A 62 -42.81 2.22 -21.11
C GLN A 62 -44.12 1.85 -21.81
N SER A 63 -45.25 2.42 -21.37
CA SER A 63 -46.54 2.23 -22.05
C SER A 63 -46.49 2.76 -23.49
N MET A 64 -45.86 3.92 -23.70
CA MET A 64 -45.64 4.46 -25.04
C MET A 64 -44.69 3.60 -25.86
N ARG A 65 -43.55 3.19 -25.29
CA ARG A 65 -42.61 2.30 -25.98
C ARG A 65 -43.31 1.02 -26.44
N GLU A 66 -44.11 0.41 -25.58
CA GLU A 66 -44.88 -0.79 -25.90
C GLU A 66 -45.92 -0.51 -27.00
N HIS A 67 -46.62 0.63 -26.95
CA HIS A 67 -47.56 1.01 -28.00
C HIS A 67 -46.91 1.17 -29.38
N TYR A 68 -45.76 1.83 -29.45
CA TYR A 68 -44.99 1.98 -30.69
C TYR A 68 -44.40 0.65 -31.19
N LEU A 69 -44.02 -0.26 -30.27
CA LEU A 69 -43.60 -1.61 -30.66
C LEU A 69 -44.76 -2.43 -31.23
N ARG A 70 -45.97 -2.31 -30.67
CA ARG A 70 -47.16 -3.01 -31.19
C ARG A 70 -47.58 -2.52 -32.58
N HIS A 71 -47.39 -1.23 -32.87
CA HIS A 71 -47.79 -0.59 -34.13
C HIS A 71 -46.58 -0.03 -34.88
N GLN A 72 -45.47 -0.78 -34.90
CA GLN A 72 -44.19 -0.29 -35.43
C GLN A 72 -44.24 0.03 -36.93
N GLU A 73 -45.05 -0.71 -37.69
CA GLU A 73 -45.25 -0.44 -39.14
C GLU A 73 -46.05 0.85 -39.38
N GLU A 74 -47.01 1.15 -38.51
CA GLU A 74 -47.91 2.31 -38.65
C GLU A 74 -47.28 3.60 -38.13
N LEU A 75 -46.54 3.51 -37.02
CA LEU A 75 -46.05 4.67 -36.26
C LEU A 75 -44.54 4.91 -36.39
N GLY A 76 -43.78 3.91 -36.86
CA GLY A 76 -42.33 3.96 -36.90
C GLY A 76 -41.68 3.94 -35.52
N ALA A 77 -40.50 4.55 -35.40
CA ALA A 77 -39.73 4.59 -34.15
C ALA A 77 -40.32 5.59 -33.13
N MET A 78 -40.29 5.22 -31.84
CA MET A 78 -40.75 6.10 -30.76
C MET A 78 -39.95 7.42 -30.76
N PRO A 79 -40.62 8.59 -30.76
CA PRO A 79 -39.95 9.88 -30.66
C PRO A 79 -39.35 10.11 -29.26
N ALA A 80 -38.18 10.78 -29.23
CA ALA A 80 -37.46 11.12 -28.00
C ALA A 80 -37.19 9.92 -27.05
N PRO A 81 -36.54 8.83 -27.54
CA PRO A 81 -36.28 7.63 -26.73
C PRO A 81 -35.29 7.86 -25.58
N SER A 82 -34.46 8.91 -25.66
CA SER A 82 -33.49 9.29 -24.62
C SER A 82 -34.13 9.61 -23.27
N ARG A 83 -35.42 9.95 -23.23
CA ARG A 83 -36.20 10.16 -22.00
C ARG A 83 -36.11 8.96 -21.05
N LEU A 84 -36.21 7.74 -21.59
CA LEU A 84 -36.10 6.51 -20.79
C LEU A 84 -34.72 6.39 -20.13
N ARG A 85 -33.64 6.68 -20.86
CA ARG A 85 -32.26 6.65 -20.35
C ARG A 85 -32.08 7.67 -19.23
N MET A 86 -32.57 8.90 -19.42
CA MET A 86 -32.49 9.98 -18.43
C MET A 86 -33.23 9.64 -17.13
N VAL A 87 -34.42 9.03 -17.23
CA VAL A 87 -35.20 8.59 -16.06
C VAL A 87 -34.48 7.45 -15.33
N GLN A 88 -33.97 6.45 -16.06
CA GLN A 88 -33.20 5.34 -15.46
C GLN A 88 -31.93 5.82 -14.74
N GLU A 89 -31.21 6.76 -15.34
CA GLU A 89 -30.04 7.39 -14.76
C GLU A 89 -30.41 8.15 -13.47
N SER A 90 -31.45 8.97 -13.52
CA SER A 90 -31.96 9.70 -12.33
C SER A 90 -32.32 8.75 -11.19
N MET A 91 -33.01 7.64 -11.50
CA MET A 91 -33.36 6.62 -10.51
C MET A 91 -32.11 5.92 -9.95
N ARG A 92 -31.12 5.58 -10.78
CA ARG A 92 -29.84 5.00 -10.33
C ARG A 92 -29.10 5.95 -9.40
N ASN A 93 -29.08 7.24 -9.72
CA ASN A 93 -28.44 8.27 -8.91
C ASN A 93 -29.14 8.43 -7.55
N ILE A 94 -30.48 8.44 -7.50
CA ILE A 94 -31.23 8.46 -6.24
C ILE A 94 -30.89 7.24 -5.38
N ARG A 95 -30.91 6.03 -5.97
CA ARG A 95 -30.56 4.79 -5.25
C ARG A 95 -29.16 4.88 -4.65
N ARG A 96 -28.19 5.39 -5.40
CA ARG A 96 -26.82 5.57 -4.95
C ARG A 96 -26.72 6.53 -3.76
N VAL A 97 -27.36 7.70 -3.84
CA VAL A 97 -27.36 8.68 -2.73
C VAL A 97 -27.98 8.09 -1.46
N VAL A 98 -29.09 7.35 -1.59
CA VAL A 98 -29.73 6.68 -0.45
C VAL A 98 -28.81 5.61 0.15
N GLN A 99 -28.19 4.78 -0.69
CA GLN A 99 -27.27 3.74 -0.26
C GLN A 99 -26.06 4.31 0.51
N GLU A 100 -25.51 5.43 0.07
CA GLU A 100 -24.39 6.08 0.75
C GLU A 100 -24.79 6.65 2.12
N ARG A 101 -25.98 7.26 2.22
CA ARG A 101 -26.52 7.74 3.50
C ARG A 101 -26.78 6.59 4.46
N GLU A 102 -27.36 5.50 3.97
CA GLU A 102 -27.63 4.30 4.74
C GLU A 102 -26.33 3.63 5.20
N ALA A 103 -25.32 3.52 4.33
CA ALA A 103 -24.01 2.99 4.69
C ALA A 103 -23.33 3.83 5.78
N ALA A 104 -23.36 5.17 5.68
CA ALA A 104 -22.81 6.05 6.70
C ALA A 104 -23.56 5.95 8.05
N ALA A 105 -24.90 5.89 8.00
CA ALA A 105 -25.73 5.71 9.19
C ALA A 105 -25.48 4.35 9.86
N THR A 106 -25.37 3.29 9.05
CA THR A 106 -25.07 1.94 9.52
C THR A 106 -23.68 1.87 10.15
N ALA A 107 -22.66 2.44 9.52
CA ALA A 107 -21.31 2.51 10.09
C ALA A 107 -21.31 3.21 11.46
N LYS A 108 -21.98 4.36 11.58
CA LYS A 108 -22.12 5.07 12.86
C LYS A 108 -22.87 4.24 13.91
N ALA A 109 -23.98 3.62 13.54
CA ALA A 109 -24.76 2.78 14.44
C ALA A 109 -23.96 1.55 14.91
N THR A 110 -23.21 0.91 14.02
CA THR A 110 -22.34 -0.22 14.37
C THR A 110 -21.20 0.19 15.31
N ALA A 111 -20.60 1.38 15.13
CA ALA A 111 -19.58 1.89 16.03
C ALA A 111 -20.13 2.15 17.45
N ILE A 112 -21.30 2.80 17.54
CA ILE A 112 -21.99 3.03 18.83
C ILE A 112 -22.35 1.69 19.48
N PHE A 113 -22.83 0.72 18.70
CA PHE A 113 -23.17 -0.60 19.22
C PHE A 113 -21.92 -1.34 19.74
N ARG A 114 -20.79 -1.29 19.02
CA ARG A 114 -19.51 -1.85 19.47
C ARG A 114 -19.01 -1.21 20.77
N GLU A 115 -19.11 0.11 20.91
CA GLU A 115 -18.80 0.81 22.16
C GLU A 115 -19.69 0.31 23.32
N ARG A 116 -21.01 0.20 23.09
CA ARG A 116 -21.95 -0.32 24.10
C ARG A 116 -21.67 -1.77 24.46
N LEU A 117 -21.26 -2.59 23.49
CA LEU A 117 -20.87 -3.97 23.73
C LEU A 117 -19.59 -4.07 24.59
N GLN A 118 -18.58 -3.24 24.33
CA GLN A 118 -17.37 -3.17 25.15
C GLN A 118 -17.67 -2.75 26.59
N ARG A 119 -18.61 -1.82 26.78
CA ARG A 119 -19.06 -1.39 28.11
C ARG A 119 -19.89 -2.43 28.87
N GLY A 120 -20.41 -3.47 28.21
CA GLY A 120 -21.11 -4.56 28.89
C GLY A 120 -22.49 -4.22 29.43
N VAL A 121 -23.21 -3.27 28.82
CA VAL A 121 -24.47 -2.74 29.38
C VAL A 121 -25.68 -3.66 29.19
N TYR A 122 -25.61 -4.64 28.28
CA TYR A 122 -26.72 -5.52 27.95
C TYR A 122 -26.76 -6.73 28.89
N ARG A 123 -27.94 -7.04 29.42
CA ARG A 123 -28.16 -8.18 30.31
C ARG A 123 -29.57 -8.74 30.11
N PHE A 124 -29.66 -10.06 30.08
CA PHE A 124 -30.90 -10.80 30.30
C PHE A 124 -30.67 -11.69 31.52
N PRO A 125 -31.51 -11.66 32.57
CA PRO A 125 -32.78 -10.93 32.76
C PRO A 125 -32.67 -9.40 32.84
N PRO A 126 -33.77 -8.64 32.66
CA PRO A 126 -33.73 -7.17 32.66
C PRO A 126 -33.31 -6.62 34.03
N GLY A 127 -32.25 -5.82 34.06
CA GLY A 127 -31.72 -5.17 35.25
C GLY A 127 -30.31 -4.65 35.00
N PRO A 128 -29.78 -3.76 35.86
CA PRO A 128 -28.41 -3.29 35.72
C PRO A 128 -27.41 -4.46 35.91
N PRO A 129 -26.28 -4.47 35.19
CA PRO A 129 -25.19 -5.39 35.49
C PRO A 129 -24.58 -5.05 36.86
N PRO A 130 -23.95 -6.02 37.55
CA PRO A 130 -23.15 -5.74 38.74
C PRO A 130 -22.07 -4.69 38.45
N PRO A 131 -21.72 -3.83 39.42
CA PRO A 131 -20.72 -2.79 39.21
C PRO A 131 -19.35 -3.40 38.84
N PRO A 132 -18.62 -2.79 37.88
CA PRO A 132 -17.23 -3.14 37.60
C PRO A 132 -16.39 -3.07 38.88
N GLY A 133 -15.53 -4.07 39.12
CA GLY A 133 -14.70 -4.17 40.32
C GLY A 133 -15.27 -4.99 41.48
N ALA A 134 -16.59 -5.22 41.56
CA ALA A 134 -17.16 -6.07 42.62
C ALA A 134 -16.82 -7.57 42.45
N HIS A 135 -16.53 -7.99 41.22
CA HIS A 135 -16.22 -9.38 40.87
C HIS A 135 -14.71 -9.64 40.71
N SER A 136 -13.91 -8.62 40.40
CA SER A 136 -12.47 -8.74 40.20
C SER A 136 -11.70 -8.44 41.49
N LYS A 137 -11.37 -9.47 42.26
CA LYS A 137 -10.46 -9.35 43.42
C LYS A 137 -8.97 -9.39 43.06
N THR A 138 -8.66 -9.47 41.77
CA THR A 138 -7.31 -9.59 41.23
C THR A 138 -6.65 -8.22 41.02
N VAL A 139 -5.36 -8.13 41.34
CA VAL A 139 -4.51 -6.95 41.11
C VAL A 139 -3.39 -7.29 40.13
N VAL A 140 -3.05 -6.35 39.26
CA VAL A 140 -1.93 -6.48 38.31
C VAL A 140 -0.79 -5.60 38.78
N VAL A 141 0.35 -6.20 39.07
CA VAL A 141 1.57 -5.51 39.45
C VAL A 141 2.46 -5.38 38.21
N LYS A 142 2.81 -4.14 37.86
CA LYS A 142 3.80 -3.82 36.83
C LYS A 142 5.17 -3.73 37.50
N VAL A 143 6.07 -4.60 37.08
CA VAL A 143 7.48 -4.60 37.49
C VAL A 143 8.32 -4.15 36.30
N THR A 144 9.07 -3.07 36.43
CA THR A 144 10.01 -2.62 35.41
C THR A 144 11.40 -3.18 35.71
N LEU A 145 11.95 -3.90 34.74
CA LEU A 145 13.20 -4.65 34.83
C LEU A 145 14.20 -4.05 33.84
N GLU A 146 15.47 -3.97 34.18
CA GLU A 146 16.51 -3.47 33.26
C GLU A 146 16.80 -4.45 32.10
N ARG A 147 16.59 -5.75 32.32
CA ARG A 147 16.87 -6.85 31.38
C ARG A 147 15.72 -7.83 31.33
N ARG A 148 15.73 -8.68 30.31
CA ARG A 148 14.75 -9.76 30.18
C ARG A 148 15.00 -10.84 31.24
N VAL A 149 13.96 -11.14 32.04
CA VAL A 149 13.94 -12.27 32.97
C VAL A 149 12.90 -13.28 32.49
N ALA A 150 13.19 -14.57 32.65
CA ALA A 150 12.26 -15.63 32.26
C ALA A 150 10.95 -15.58 33.07
N GLU A 151 9.83 -15.92 32.43
CA GLU A 151 8.50 -15.90 33.06
C GLU A 151 8.40 -16.84 34.26
N GLU A 152 8.97 -18.03 34.16
CA GLU A 152 9.00 -19.02 35.24
C GLU A 152 9.79 -18.52 36.45
N ARG A 153 10.90 -17.81 36.18
CA ARG A 153 11.74 -17.23 37.23
C ARG A 153 11.03 -16.11 37.96
N LEU A 154 10.34 -15.24 37.22
CA LEU A 154 9.48 -14.21 37.81
C LEU A 154 8.35 -14.85 38.63
N ARG A 155 7.73 -15.93 38.13
CA ARG A 155 6.68 -16.65 38.84
C ARG A 155 7.17 -17.32 40.12
N GLU A 156 8.39 -17.85 40.13
CA GLU A 156 9.00 -18.44 41.32
C GLU A 156 9.26 -17.39 42.40
N LEU A 157 9.86 -16.26 42.01
CA LEU A 157 10.29 -15.20 42.92
C LEU A 157 9.13 -14.37 43.47
N PHE A 158 8.16 -14.04 42.62
CA PHE A 158 6.96 -13.30 43.00
C PHE A 158 5.82 -14.23 43.44
N GLY A 159 6.05 -15.54 43.45
CA GLY A 159 5.06 -16.52 43.91
C GLY A 159 4.81 -16.38 45.40
N ARG A 160 3.55 -16.55 45.81
CA ARG A 160 3.16 -16.61 47.22
C ARG A 160 3.69 -17.86 47.89
N TYR A 161 4.38 -17.70 49.01
CA TYR A 161 4.92 -18.82 49.78
C TYR A 161 3.86 -19.53 50.66
N ASP A 162 2.74 -18.87 50.92
CA ASP A 162 1.61 -19.37 51.72
C ASP A 162 0.56 -20.12 50.89
N VAL A 163 0.62 -20.01 49.56
CA VAL A 163 -0.30 -20.69 48.63
C VAL A 163 0.31 -22.01 48.16
N PHE A 164 -0.23 -23.13 48.66
CA PHE A 164 0.18 -24.49 48.28
C PHE A 164 -0.47 -24.95 46.97
N GLU A 165 -0.29 -24.16 45.90
CA GLU A 165 -0.76 -24.47 44.55
C GLU A 165 0.37 -24.25 43.54
N SER A 166 0.32 -24.94 42.40
CA SER A 166 1.34 -24.84 41.34
C SER A 166 1.53 -23.41 40.83
N HIS A 167 0.45 -22.62 40.78
CA HIS A 167 0.46 -21.25 40.31
C HIS A 167 0.92 -20.23 41.36
N ARG A 168 1.11 -20.65 42.64
CA ARG A 168 1.61 -19.81 43.76
C ARG A 168 0.91 -18.45 43.87
N GLY A 169 -0.42 -18.41 43.72
CA GLY A 169 -1.21 -17.17 43.78
C GLY A 169 -1.04 -16.19 42.60
N ILE A 170 -0.34 -16.59 41.52
CA ILE A 170 -0.18 -15.81 40.29
C ILE A 170 -1.01 -16.44 39.16
N VAL A 171 -1.92 -15.68 38.57
CA VAL A 171 -2.72 -16.11 37.41
C VAL A 171 -1.84 -16.18 36.16
N ARG A 172 -1.16 -15.08 35.81
CA ARG A 172 -0.25 -15.01 34.66
C ARG A 172 0.83 -13.96 34.83
N VAL A 173 1.92 -14.13 34.11
CA VAL A 173 3.03 -13.18 33.96
C VAL A 173 3.11 -12.85 32.48
N GLU A 174 3.13 -11.58 32.12
CA GLU A 174 3.25 -11.13 30.74
C GLU A 174 4.38 -10.11 30.62
N LEU A 175 5.37 -10.38 29.75
CA LEU A 175 6.46 -9.46 29.49
C LEU A 175 6.20 -8.66 28.21
N ARG A 176 6.36 -7.35 28.30
CA ARG A 176 6.27 -6.44 27.16
C ARG A 176 7.45 -5.49 27.14
N LEU A 177 7.87 -5.11 25.94
CA LEU A 177 8.75 -3.96 25.73
C LEU A 177 7.88 -2.73 25.46
N PRO A 178 8.20 -1.56 26.05
CA PRO A 178 7.56 -0.30 25.69
C PRO A 178 7.72 0.00 24.20
N GLU A 179 6.71 0.63 23.58
CA GLU A 179 6.74 0.98 22.15
C GLU A 179 7.94 1.87 21.79
N ASP A 180 8.34 2.79 22.68
CA ASP A 180 9.52 3.62 22.48
C ASP A 180 10.82 2.81 22.43
N VAL A 181 10.94 1.74 23.21
CA VAL A 181 12.12 0.86 23.20
C VAL A 181 12.09 -0.03 21.97
N MET A 182 10.92 -0.54 21.58
CA MET A 182 10.73 -1.30 20.34
C MET A 182 11.16 -0.48 19.12
N ARG A 183 10.71 0.78 19.02
CA ARG A 183 11.13 1.68 17.94
C ARG A 183 12.64 1.93 17.95
N ARG A 184 13.24 2.19 19.12
CA ARG A 184 14.70 2.36 19.24
C ARG A 184 15.48 1.10 18.82
N LYS A 185 14.98 -0.10 19.13
CA LYS A 185 15.59 -1.35 18.68
C LYS A 185 15.49 -1.54 17.18
N GLU A 186 14.35 -1.22 16.59
CA GLU A 186 14.16 -1.26 15.14
C GLU A 186 15.09 -0.27 14.43
N GLU A 187 15.18 0.97 14.93
CA GLU A 187 16.12 1.98 14.43
C GLU A 187 17.57 1.50 14.58
N ALA A 188 17.94 0.93 15.73
CA ALA A 188 19.28 0.39 15.96
C ALA A 188 19.61 -0.78 15.01
N GLU A 189 18.65 -1.65 14.69
CA GLU A 189 18.83 -2.76 13.74
C GLU A 189 19.04 -2.22 12.32
N GLN A 190 18.26 -1.21 11.92
CA GLN A 190 18.43 -0.55 10.63
C GLN A 190 19.80 0.13 10.52
N VAL A 191 20.25 0.82 11.57
CA VAL A 191 21.58 1.45 11.57
C VAL A 191 22.70 0.40 11.64
N TRP A 192 22.49 -0.70 12.37
CA TRP A 192 23.45 -1.80 12.44
C TRP A 192 23.62 -2.51 11.10
N THR A 193 22.53 -2.79 10.40
CA THR A 193 22.56 -3.38 9.05
C THR A 193 23.25 -2.44 8.05
N GLN A 194 23.00 -1.14 8.12
CA GLN A 194 23.74 -0.13 7.34
C GLN A 194 25.23 -0.12 7.67
N TYR A 195 25.59 -0.15 8.95
CA TYR A 195 26.98 -0.21 9.41
C TYR A 195 27.70 -1.47 8.89
N VAL A 196 27.07 -2.64 8.98
CA VAL A 196 27.64 -3.90 8.49
C VAL A 196 27.87 -3.86 6.97
N ALA A 197 26.92 -3.28 6.22
CA ALA A 197 27.06 -3.07 4.79
C ALA A 197 28.21 -2.10 4.47
N GLU A 198 28.24 -0.91 5.08
CA GLU A 198 29.29 0.10 4.86
C GLU A 198 30.68 -0.44 5.24
N LYS A 199 30.77 -1.19 6.34
CA LYS A 199 32.01 -1.85 6.77
C LYS A 199 32.51 -2.86 5.71
N SER A 200 31.60 -3.64 5.15
CA SER A 200 31.91 -4.59 4.07
C SER A 200 32.36 -3.86 2.80
N ASP A 201 31.68 -2.77 2.44
CA ASP A 201 31.98 -1.96 1.25
C ASP A 201 33.34 -1.27 1.36
N VAL A 202 33.64 -0.63 2.50
CA VAL A 202 34.95 0.02 2.76
C VAL A 202 36.09 -0.99 2.64
N LYS A 203 35.91 -2.18 3.26
CA LYS A 203 36.89 -3.26 3.20
C LYS A 203 37.12 -3.74 1.77
N ALA A 204 36.04 -4.04 1.04
CA ALA A 204 36.11 -4.56 -0.32
C ALA A 204 36.69 -3.54 -1.31
N TYR A 205 36.39 -2.25 -1.14
CA TYR A 205 36.92 -1.18 -1.97
C TYR A 205 38.43 -1.00 -1.78
N HIS A 206 38.90 -0.87 -0.53
CA HIS A 206 40.32 -0.62 -0.23
C HIS A 206 41.21 -1.86 -0.27
N GLN A 207 40.63 -3.07 -0.32
CA GLN A 207 41.39 -4.31 -0.49
C GLN A 207 42.32 -4.28 -1.71
N TRP A 208 41.90 -3.59 -2.78
CA TRP A 208 42.65 -3.49 -4.04
C TRP A 208 43.67 -2.35 -4.06
N ALA A 209 43.66 -1.45 -3.07
CA ALA A 209 44.57 -0.30 -3.01
C ALA A 209 45.97 -0.67 -2.49
N ALA A 210 46.18 -1.92 -2.05
CA ALA A 210 47.45 -2.37 -1.47
C ALA A 210 48.34 -3.06 -2.52
N ALA A 211 49.49 -2.43 -2.80
CA ALA A 211 50.61 -2.90 -3.62
C ALA A 211 50.34 -3.10 -5.13
N PRO A 212 51.36 -2.92 -5.99
CA PRO A 212 51.22 -3.16 -7.42
C PRO A 212 50.95 -4.64 -7.70
N SER A 213 50.01 -4.91 -8.61
CA SER A 213 49.64 -6.26 -9.04
C SER A 213 50.62 -6.79 -10.09
N VAL A 214 50.73 -8.11 -10.20
CA VAL A 214 51.46 -8.75 -11.32
C VAL A 214 50.87 -8.34 -12.67
N TYR A 215 49.55 -8.11 -12.73
CA TYR A 215 48.85 -7.72 -13.95
C TYR A 215 49.08 -6.26 -14.35
N ASP A 216 49.52 -5.39 -13.44
CA ASP A 216 49.89 -4.01 -13.78
C ASP A 216 51.15 -3.98 -14.65
N TYR A 217 51.99 -5.02 -14.58
CA TYR A 217 53.19 -5.21 -15.41
C TYR A 217 52.96 -6.12 -16.62
N THR A 218 51.70 -6.31 -17.04
CA THR A 218 51.43 -7.12 -18.22
C THR A 218 52.02 -6.47 -19.48
N ASN A 219 52.53 -7.29 -20.40
CA ASN A 219 53.12 -6.79 -21.64
C ASN A 219 52.00 -6.34 -22.59
N VAL A 220 51.84 -5.02 -22.73
CA VAL A 220 50.94 -4.40 -23.70
C VAL A 220 51.77 -3.69 -24.76
N GLU A 221 51.67 -4.13 -26.01
CA GLU A 221 52.27 -3.44 -27.15
C GLU A 221 51.39 -2.23 -27.52
N LEU A 222 51.92 -1.03 -27.34
CA LEU A 222 51.19 0.22 -27.60
C LEU A 222 51.34 0.65 -29.06
N ALA A 223 52.54 0.41 -29.61
CA ALA A 223 52.88 0.60 -31.01
C ALA A 223 53.90 -0.48 -31.42
N PRO A 224 54.07 -0.75 -32.72
CA PRO A 224 55.01 -1.78 -33.19
C PRO A 224 56.42 -1.60 -32.57
N GLY A 225 56.82 -2.53 -31.72
CA GLY A 225 58.12 -2.51 -31.03
C GLY A 225 58.22 -1.58 -29.81
N VAL A 226 57.13 -1.03 -29.31
CA VAL A 226 57.06 -0.20 -28.08
C VAL A 226 56.06 -0.82 -27.10
N PHE A 227 56.56 -1.29 -25.96
CA PHE A 227 55.75 -1.90 -24.90
C PHE A 227 55.54 -0.94 -23.73
N ALA A 228 54.41 -1.06 -23.05
CA ALA A 228 54.09 -0.26 -21.85
C ALA A 228 55.16 -0.39 -20.74
N ASN A 229 55.81 -1.55 -20.65
CA ASN A 229 56.85 -1.84 -19.67
C ASN A 229 58.23 -1.25 -20.04
N ASP A 230 58.44 -0.77 -21.26
CA ASP A 230 59.71 -0.18 -21.67
C ASP A 230 60.00 1.13 -20.91
N ALA A 231 58.95 1.94 -20.67
CA ALA A 231 59.04 3.17 -19.87
C ALA A 231 59.43 2.91 -18.40
N VAL A 232 59.04 1.76 -17.85
CA VAL A 232 59.41 1.33 -16.48
C VAL A 232 60.90 0.97 -16.42
N ARG A 233 61.42 0.34 -17.48
CA ARG A 233 62.83 -0.04 -17.60
C ARG A 233 63.74 1.18 -17.75
N GLU A 234 63.34 2.16 -18.57
CA GLU A 234 64.08 3.41 -18.76
C GLU A 234 64.22 4.20 -17.44
N HIS A 235 63.18 4.20 -16.60
CA HIS A 235 63.22 4.87 -15.29
C HIS A 235 64.18 4.19 -14.30
N MET A 236 64.25 2.85 -14.31
CA MET A 236 65.22 2.10 -13.48
C MET A 236 66.68 2.28 -13.93
N ASP A 237 66.92 2.50 -15.21
CA ASP A 237 68.27 2.74 -15.75
C ASP A 237 68.75 4.19 -15.52
N GLY A 238 67.83 5.16 -15.38
CA GLY A 238 68.11 6.55 -15.01
C GLY A 238 68.57 6.73 -13.57
N GLU A 239 67.90 6.09 -12.59
CA GLU A 239 68.28 6.17 -11.16
C GLU A 239 69.69 5.62 -10.85
N LYS A 240 70.21 4.70 -11.68
CA LYS A 240 71.59 4.20 -11.53
C LYS A 240 72.66 5.21 -11.95
N LYS A 241 72.32 6.23 -12.75
CA LYS A 241 73.26 7.27 -13.19
C LYS A 241 73.38 8.43 -12.20
N ASP A 242 72.30 8.82 -11.53
CA ASP A 242 72.28 9.97 -10.62
C ASP A 242 72.88 9.71 -9.23
N LYS A 243 73.15 8.45 -8.85
CA LYS A 243 73.83 8.12 -7.58
C LYS A 243 75.34 8.26 -7.60
N ASN A 244 75.97 8.60 -8.73
CA ASN A 244 77.43 8.70 -8.84
C ASN A 244 78.02 10.12 -8.75
N ASP A 245 77.21 11.18 -8.78
CA ASP A 245 77.71 12.57 -8.72
C ASP A 245 76.94 13.40 -7.69
N ASN A 246 77.32 13.33 -6.41
CA ASN A 246 77.18 14.46 -5.48
C ASN A 246 77.97 14.28 -4.18
N GLU A 247 79.15 14.89 -4.14
CA GLU A 247 79.89 15.20 -2.91
C GLU A 247 80.03 16.74 -2.79
N SER A 248 79.57 17.28 -1.65
CA SER A 248 79.80 18.61 -1.05
C SER A 248 79.12 19.87 -1.61
N CYS A 249 78.22 20.48 -0.81
CA CYS A 249 78.48 21.73 -0.05
C CYS A 249 77.23 22.25 0.67
N SER A 250 77.43 22.80 1.87
CA SER A 250 76.47 23.31 2.86
C SER A 250 75.84 24.68 2.52
N GLY A 251 74.59 24.91 2.94
CA GLY A 251 74.01 26.25 3.06
C GLY A 251 72.48 26.34 3.21
N ASP A 252 72.03 26.60 4.44
CA ASP A 252 70.84 27.35 4.93
C ASP A 252 69.40 27.22 4.40
N SER A 253 68.49 27.42 5.36
CA SER A 253 67.03 27.26 5.33
C SER A 253 66.29 28.37 4.56
N SER A 254 65.20 28.03 3.84
CA SER A 254 63.98 28.87 3.82
C SER A 254 62.76 28.17 3.20
N ASN A 255 61.60 28.43 3.82
CA ASN A 255 60.24 28.01 3.46
C ASN A 255 59.84 28.42 2.03
N GLY A 256 59.09 27.53 1.36
CA GLY A 256 58.37 27.83 0.12
C GLY A 256 57.41 26.71 -0.25
N SER A 257 56.15 26.84 0.19
CA SER A 257 55.02 26.00 -0.19
C SER A 257 54.69 26.12 -1.67
N ILE A 258 54.86 25.03 -2.44
CA ILE A 258 54.26 24.87 -3.77
C ILE A 258 53.66 23.46 -3.84
N GLU A 259 52.33 23.42 -3.95
CA GLU A 259 51.52 22.23 -4.20
C GLU A 259 51.98 21.51 -5.46
N LYS A 260 52.45 20.25 -5.32
CA LYS A 260 52.65 19.32 -6.43
C LYS A 260 51.57 18.25 -6.37
N SER A 261 50.59 18.38 -7.26
CA SER A 261 49.66 17.34 -7.65
C SER A 261 50.29 16.40 -8.69
N ASN A 262 49.84 15.14 -8.69
CA ASN A 262 50.21 14.01 -9.53
C ASN A 262 51.41 13.17 -9.03
N LYS A 263 51.13 12.27 -8.08
CA LYS A 263 51.99 11.09 -7.83
C LYS A 263 51.69 10.04 -8.90
N ILE A 264 52.45 10.06 -9.98
CA ILE A 264 52.85 8.85 -10.70
C ILE A 264 53.89 8.22 -9.77
N ASP A 265 53.71 6.96 -9.35
CA ASP A 265 54.77 6.28 -8.60
C ASP A 265 56.06 6.35 -9.42
N GLU A 266 57.18 6.61 -8.75
CA GLU A 266 58.49 7.02 -9.30
C GLU A 266 59.14 6.00 -10.26
N ASN A 267 58.40 5.02 -10.80
CA ASN A 267 58.85 3.94 -11.67
C ASN A 267 58.15 3.91 -13.05
N GLY A 268 57.28 4.87 -13.40
CA GLY A 268 56.64 4.94 -14.73
C GLY A 268 55.61 3.84 -15.05
N ALA A 269 55.26 2.99 -14.08
CA ALA A 269 54.27 1.92 -14.22
C ALA A 269 52.83 2.43 -14.04
N ILE A 270 51.89 1.92 -14.84
CA ILE A 270 50.46 2.25 -14.70
C ILE A 270 49.82 1.25 -13.74
N ILE A 271 49.60 1.67 -12.50
CA ILE A 271 48.97 0.83 -11.47
C ILE A 271 47.46 1.08 -11.49
N ALA A 272 46.66 0.07 -11.80
CA ALA A 272 45.22 0.23 -11.98
C ALA A 272 44.51 0.79 -10.74
N ALA A 273 44.96 0.41 -9.54
CA ALA A 273 44.36 0.82 -8.27
C ALA A 273 44.67 2.28 -7.86
N SER A 274 45.72 2.89 -8.40
CA SER A 274 46.09 4.28 -8.09
C SER A 274 45.56 5.30 -9.12
N LEU A 275 44.90 4.82 -10.18
CA LEU A 275 44.29 5.67 -11.19
C LEU A 275 43.15 6.51 -10.58
N PRO A 276 43.06 7.81 -10.90
CA PRO A 276 41.96 8.65 -10.44
C PRO A 276 40.65 8.21 -11.10
N VAL A 277 39.69 7.76 -10.27
CA VAL A 277 38.37 7.32 -10.73
C VAL A 277 37.47 8.54 -10.97
N PRO A 278 36.83 8.68 -12.15
CA PRO A 278 35.88 9.76 -12.39
C PRO A 278 34.59 9.57 -11.56
N PRO A 279 33.90 10.65 -11.18
CA PRO A 279 32.66 10.57 -10.40
C PRO A 279 31.57 9.80 -11.14
N SER A 280 30.65 9.20 -10.39
CA SER A 280 29.50 8.47 -10.92
C SER A 280 28.64 9.39 -11.78
N LYS A 281 28.37 8.98 -13.03
CA LYS A 281 27.56 9.80 -13.93
C LYS A 281 26.08 9.56 -13.68
N GLU A 282 25.38 10.61 -13.27
CA GLU A 282 23.92 10.59 -13.15
C GLU A 282 23.21 10.77 -14.50
N ARG A 283 21.88 10.67 -14.48
CA ARG A 283 21.06 10.98 -15.65
C ARG A 283 21.29 12.44 -16.06
N PRO A 284 21.47 12.71 -17.36
CA PRO A 284 21.67 14.07 -17.83
C PRO A 284 20.45 14.92 -17.48
N THR A 285 20.70 16.18 -17.11
CA THR A 285 19.61 17.11 -16.81
C THR A 285 18.73 17.30 -18.04
N PRO A 286 17.40 17.46 -17.85
CA PRO A 286 16.50 17.68 -18.97
C PRO A 286 16.88 18.95 -19.76
N PRO A 287 16.84 18.92 -21.10
CA PRO A 287 17.04 20.12 -21.92
C PRO A 287 16.09 21.25 -21.54
N LYS A 288 16.57 22.50 -21.63
CA LYS A 288 15.73 23.69 -21.38
C LYS A 288 14.59 23.81 -22.39
N ASN A 289 14.82 23.40 -23.64
CA ASN A 289 13.80 23.41 -24.68
C ASN A 289 12.75 22.32 -24.41
N PRO A 290 11.45 22.67 -24.26
CA PRO A 290 10.41 21.68 -23.96
C PRO A 290 10.25 20.59 -25.02
N LEU A 291 10.41 20.94 -26.30
CA LEU A 291 10.29 19.97 -27.40
C LEU A 291 11.42 18.94 -27.34
N GLU A 292 12.65 19.39 -27.12
CA GLU A 292 13.81 18.50 -26.96
C GLU A 292 13.70 17.65 -25.71
N ARG A 293 13.18 18.21 -24.61
CA ARG A 293 12.90 17.47 -23.38
C ARG A 293 11.89 16.35 -23.62
N LEU A 294 10.76 16.64 -24.29
CA LEU A 294 9.76 15.62 -24.62
C LEU A 294 10.31 14.57 -25.59
N LYS A 295 11.13 14.98 -26.57
CA LYS A 295 11.83 14.02 -27.45
C LYS A 295 12.77 13.12 -26.65
N ALA A 296 13.50 13.67 -25.69
CA ALA A 296 14.38 12.91 -24.82
C ALA A 296 13.60 11.94 -23.92
N GLU A 297 12.48 12.39 -23.37
CA GLU A 297 11.57 11.58 -22.55
C GLU A 297 10.85 10.50 -23.36
N ARG A 298 10.59 10.71 -24.65
CA ARG A 298 9.95 9.72 -25.52
C ARG A 298 10.90 8.60 -25.98
N ARG A 299 12.22 8.76 -25.86
CA ARG A 299 13.20 7.73 -26.24
C ARG A 299 12.91 6.40 -25.52
N SER A 300 13.29 5.29 -26.16
CA SER A 300 13.25 3.96 -25.55
C SER A 300 14.08 3.89 -24.26
N TYR A 301 13.76 2.93 -23.39
CA TYR A 301 14.53 2.65 -22.18
C TYR A 301 16.03 2.44 -22.47
N LEU A 302 16.38 1.67 -23.50
CA LEU A 302 17.78 1.41 -23.87
C LEU A 302 18.51 2.69 -24.28
N ALA A 303 17.87 3.55 -25.08
CA ALA A 303 18.42 4.84 -25.51
C ALA A 303 18.47 5.89 -24.38
N LYS A 304 17.79 5.65 -23.26
CA LYS A 304 17.86 6.44 -22.03
C LYS A 304 18.89 5.93 -21.04
N SER A 305 19.41 4.71 -21.22
CA SER A 305 20.45 4.17 -20.35
C SER A 305 21.69 5.07 -20.40
N VAL A 306 22.27 5.32 -19.22
CA VAL A 306 23.45 6.20 -19.09
C VAL A 306 24.68 5.34 -19.27
N ILE A 307 25.55 5.72 -20.21
CA ILE A 307 26.82 5.03 -20.46
C ILE A 307 27.96 5.91 -19.96
N GLN A 308 28.87 5.32 -19.17
CA GLN A 308 30.10 5.97 -18.71
C GLN A 308 31.34 5.14 -19.10
N LEU A 309 31.42 3.85 -18.73
CA LEU A 309 32.56 2.97 -19.06
C LEU A 309 32.32 2.07 -20.28
N GLY A 310 31.05 1.81 -20.65
CA GLY A 310 30.68 0.95 -21.78
C GLY A 310 30.62 -0.56 -21.48
N TYR A 311 31.34 -1.03 -20.46
CA TYR A 311 31.33 -2.41 -19.96
C TYR A 311 30.94 -2.45 -18.48
N PHE A 312 30.64 -3.62 -17.91
CA PHE A 312 30.35 -3.75 -16.48
C PHE A 312 31.45 -3.15 -15.59
N PRO A 313 31.14 -2.39 -14.52
CA PRO A 313 29.80 -2.05 -13.97
C PRO A 313 29.06 -0.89 -14.66
N ASN A 314 29.61 -0.38 -15.77
CA ASN A 314 29.18 0.76 -16.58
C ASN A 314 29.29 2.11 -15.88
N ILE A 315 28.82 2.24 -14.64
CA ILE A 315 28.96 3.43 -13.80
C ILE A 315 30.04 3.18 -12.75
N THR A 316 30.90 4.16 -12.50
CA THR A 316 31.91 4.06 -11.45
C THR A 316 31.25 3.99 -10.07
N MET A 317 31.83 3.19 -9.17
CA MET A 317 31.36 3.13 -7.78
C MET A 317 31.66 4.44 -7.07
N GLU A 318 30.78 4.86 -6.17
CA GLU A 318 31.06 6.01 -5.30
C GLU A 318 32.11 5.61 -4.27
N PRO A 319 33.18 6.42 -4.08
CA PRO A 319 34.18 6.12 -3.08
C PRO A 319 33.53 6.15 -1.69
N PRO A 320 33.79 5.14 -0.84
CA PRO A 320 33.24 5.13 0.51
C PRO A 320 33.79 6.31 1.31
N ARG A 321 33.04 6.73 2.34
CA ARG A 321 33.39 7.90 3.16
C ARG A 321 34.64 7.68 4.01
N TYR A 322 34.90 6.44 4.40
CA TYR A 322 35.97 6.03 5.31
C TYR A 322 37.06 5.28 4.56
N LYS A 323 38.32 5.40 5.00
CA LYS A 323 39.48 4.75 4.34
C LYS A 323 39.80 3.37 4.92
N SER A 324 39.47 3.17 6.19
CA SER A 324 39.73 1.93 6.91
C SER A 324 38.47 1.45 7.62
N VAL A 325 38.43 0.15 7.94
CA VAL A 325 37.29 -0.49 8.59
C VAL A 325 37.14 0.01 10.03
N GLU A 326 38.25 0.39 10.66
CA GLU A 326 38.33 0.89 12.03
C GLU A 326 37.80 2.34 12.15
N GLU A 327 37.85 3.12 11.06
CA GLU A 327 37.30 4.48 11.01
C GLU A 327 35.77 4.53 10.94
N VAL A 328 35.13 3.44 10.49
CA VAL A 328 33.66 3.36 10.38
C VAL A 328 33.06 3.36 11.78
N PRO A 329 32.25 4.37 12.16
CA PRO A 329 31.74 4.49 13.51
C PRO A 329 30.80 3.32 13.82
N ARG A 330 31.10 2.57 14.88
CA ARG A 330 30.27 1.46 15.34
C ARG A 330 29.01 2.02 16.04
N PRO A 331 27.80 1.77 15.53
CA PRO A 331 26.57 2.13 16.23
C PRO A 331 26.30 1.14 17.38
N THR A 332 25.35 1.48 18.23
CA THR A 332 24.84 0.57 19.27
C THR A 332 24.16 -0.64 18.64
N HIS A 333 24.51 -1.85 19.06
CA HIS A 333 23.84 -3.07 18.62
C HIS A 333 22.45 -3.18 19.28
N PRO A 334 21.40 -3.71 18.62
CA PRO A 334 20.07 -3.85 19.22
C PRO A 334 20.04 -4.66 20.52
N ASP A 335 20.90 -5.68 20.64
CA ASP A 335 21.06 -6.48 21.86
C ASP A 335 21.75 -5.73 23.00
N GLU A 336 22.54 -4.70 22.72
CA GLU A 336 23.13 -3.85 23.77
C GLU A 336 22.06 -2.97 24.43
N ILE A 337 20.98 -2.70 23.70
CA ILE A 337 19.81 -1.99 24.21
C ILE A 337 18.88 -3.00 24.85
N GLU A 338 19.21 -3.53 26.03
CA GLU A 338 18.34 -4.49 26.70
C GLU A 338 16.97 -3.84 27.02
N GLY A 339 17.01 -2.58 27.47
CA GLY A 339 15.90 -1.64 27.65
C GLY A 339 14.96 -2.05 28.79
N PRO A 340 14.19 -1.11 29.37
CA PRO A 340 13.29 -1.48 30.46
C PRO A 340 12.20 -2.45 29.94
N TRP A 341 12.17 -3.65 30.50
CA TRP A 341 11.12 -4.64 30.31
C TRP A 341 10.00 -4.41 31.31
N GLU A 342 8.76 -4.45 30.87
CA GLU A 342 7.60 -4.32 31.72
C GLU A 342 6.97 -5.71 31.92
N ALA A 343 7.10 -6.24 33.12
CA ALA A 343 6.47 -7.50 33.51
C ALA A 343 5.16 -7.23 34.25
N TYR A 344 4.04 -7.67 33.69
CA TYR A 344 2.72 -7.56 34.30
C TYR A 344 2.36 -8.89 34.98
N ILE A 345 2.41 -8.88 36.32
CA ILE A 345 2.11 -10.04 37.15
C ILE A 345 0.68 -9.89 37.68
N THR A 346 -0.21 -10.78 37.27
CA THR A 346 -1.61 -10.80 37.73
C THR A 346 -1.73 -11.70 38.94
N TYR A 347 -1.94 -11.12 40.12
CA TYR A 347 -2.19 -11.87 41.35
C TYR A 347 -3.67 -12.21 41.49
N ASP A 348 -3.94 -13.33 42.14
CA ASP A 348 -5.31 -13.79 42.44
C ASP A 348 -5.98 -12.91 43.52
N GLN A 349 -5.21 -12.50 44.53
CA GLN A 349 -5.67 -11.67 45.64
C GLN A 349 -5.36 -10.17 45.46
N SER A 350 -6.09 -9.31 46.18
CA SER A 350 -6.04 -7.84 46.05
C SER A 350 -4.85 -7.18 46.72
N ASP A 351 -4.14 -7.88 47.59
CA ASP A 351 -2.94 -7.45 48.31
C ASP A 351 -1.64 -7.74 47.52
N GLY A 352 -1.75 -8.07 46.23
CA GLY A 352 -0.60 -8.41 45.36
C GLY A 352 0.51 -7.35 45.33
N LEU A 353 0.18 -6.05 45.37
CA LEU A 353 1.18 -4.99 45.45
C LEU A 353 1.91 -4.98 46.79
N ALA A 354 1.17 -5.09 47.90
CA ALA A 354 1.76 -5.11 49.24
C ALA A 354 2.67 -6.32 49.42
N TYR A 355 2.26 -7.48 48.87
CA TYR A 355 3.10 -8.68 48.83
C TYR A 355 4.38 -8.44 48.04
N ALA A 356 4.28 -7.94 46.80
CA ALA A 356 5.44 -7.67 45.95
C ALA A 356 6.43 -6.67 46.60
N GLN A 357 5.92 -5.65 47.30
CA GLN A 357 6.75 -4.70 48.04
C GLN A 357 7.39 -5.33 49.28
N SER A 358 6.68 -6.23 49.97
CA SER A 358 7.22 -6.94 51.15
C SER A 358 8.39 -7.86 50.83
N LEU A 359 8.46 -8.40 49.60
CA LEU A 359 9.59 -9.22 49.16
C LEU A 359 10.89 -8.42 49.02
N GLY A 360 10.81 -7.09 48.86
CA GLY A 360 11.98 -6.20 48.86
C GLY A 360 13.05 -6.54 47.82
N ILE A 361 12.66 -7.15 46.70
CA ILE A 361 13.59 -7.64 45.68
C ILE A 361 14.19 -6.45 44.91
N THR A 362 15.50 -6.26 45.06
CA THR A 362 16.24 -5.17 44.39
C THR A 362 16.97 -5.63 43.13
N THR A 363 17.44 -6.87 43.11
CA THR A 363 18.13 -7.49 41.97
C THR A 363 17.67 -8.94 41.78
N ILE A 364 17.50 -9.34 40.52
CA ILE A 364 17.11 -10.70 40.11
C ILE A 364 18.11 -11.18 39.08
N ASP A 365 18.92 -12.17 39.43
CA ASP A 365 19.89 -12.81 38.52
C ASP A 365 20.76 -11.79 37.75
N GLY A 366 21.19 -10.73 38.44
CA GLY A 366 21.99 -9.62 37.87
C GLY A 366 21.19 -8.49 37.21
N THR A 367 19.87 -8.62 37.11
CA THR A 367 18.95 -7.59 36.60
C THR A 367 18.47 -6.68 37.72
N LYS A 368 18.59 -5.37 37.56
CA LYS A 368 18.04 -4.41 38.53
C LYS A 368 16.53 -4.26 38.34
N VAL A 369 15.78 -4.34 39.43
CA VAL A 369 14.37 -3.99 39.45
C VAL A 369 14.28 -2.47 39.63
N ILE A 370 13.73 -1.78 38.63
CA ILE A 370 13.67 -0.31 38.60
C ILE A 370 12.49 0.18 39.44
N GLU A 371 11.31 -0.39 39.19
CA GLU A 371 10.07 0.03 39.83
C GLU A 371 9.11 -1.16 39.97
N ILE A 372 8.39 -1.21 41.10
CA ILE A 372 7.26 -2.11 41.34
C ILE A 372 6.07 -1.21 41.62
N ALA A 373 5.13 -1.15 40.68
CA ALA A 373 3.95 -0.30 40.74
C ALA A 373 2.69 -1.10 40.42
N GLU A 374 1.55 -0.66 40.92
CA GLU A 374 0.26 -1.22 40.49
C GLU A 374 -0.08 -0.71 39.09
N HIS A 375 -0.41 -1.64 38.19
CA HIS A 375 -0.89 -1.29 36.87
C HIS A 375 -2.34 -0.82 36.94
N LYS A 376 -2.54 0.48 36.75
CA LYS A 376 -3.88 1.08 36.66
C LYS A 376 -4.56 0.59 35.38
N ARG A 377 -5.53 -0.30 35.54
CA ARG A 377 -6.45 -0.74 34.49
C ARG A 377 -7.85 -0.23 34.79
N GLU A 378 -8.64 -0.01 33.74
CA GLU A 378 -10.07 0.21 33.92
C GLU A 378 -10.71 -1.05 34.53
N PRO A 379 -11.65 -0.89 35.47
CA PRO A 379 -12.31 -2.03 36.07
C PRO A 379 -13.14 -2.75 35.00
N GLN A 380 -12.88 -4.05 34.81
CA GLN A 380 -13.57 -4.86 33.82
C GLN A 380 -15.06 -4.97 34.19
N PRO A 381 -15.98 -4.92 33.21
CA PRO A 381 -17.40 -5.12 33.46
C PRO A 381 -17.71 -6.60 33.70
N TYR A 382 -18.77 -6.89 34.46
CA TYR A 382 -19.19 -8.26 34.75
C TYR A 382 -19.49 -9.08 33.48
N SER A 383 -19.88 -8.41 32.39
CA SER A 383 -20.14 -9.02 31.08
C SER A 383 -18.94 -9.76 30.49
N GLU A 384 -17.72 -9.39 30.87
CA GLU A 384 -16.52 -10.12 30.45
C GLU A 384 -16.42 -11.51 31.08
N PHE A 385 -17.12 -11.75 32.20
CA PHE A 385 -17.10 -13.03 32.92
C PHE A 385 -18.43 -13.78 32.85
N ASP A 386 -19.52 -13.09 32.50
CA ASP A 386 -20.83 -13.69 32.31
C ASP A 386 -20.83 -14.65 31.11
N PRO A 387 -21.01 -15.97 31.30
CA PRO A 387 -20.96 -16.94 30.21
C PRO A 387 -22.03 -16.69 29.15
N VAL A 388 -23.20 -16.16 29.54
CA VAL A 388 -24.31 -15.87 28.61
C VAL A 388 -23.92 -14.74 27.66
N TYR A 389 -23.30 -13.69 28.20
CA TYR A 389 -22.84 -12.56 27.41
C TYR A 389 -21.69 -12.96 26.46
N GLN A 390 -20.71 -13.72 26.97
CA GLN A 390 -19.61 -14.23 26.16
C GLN A 390 -20.09 -15.17 25.04
N GLU A 391 -21.08 -16.03 25.31
CA GLU A 391 -21.68 -16.88 24.29
C GLU A 391 -22.37 -16.07 23.20
N ALA A 392 -23.11 -15.02 23.58
CA ALA A 392 -23.75 -14.12 22.63
C ALA A 392 -22.71 -13.40 21.74
N LEU A 393 -21.62 -12.91 22.32
CA LEU A 393 -20.51 -12.30 21.56
C LEU A 393 -19.87 -13.30 20.59
N ARG A 394 -19.54 -14.51 21.06
CA ARG A 394 -18.95 -15.57 20.22
C ARG A 394 -19.88 -15.99 19.09
N ARG A 395 -21.19 -16.02 19.33
CA ARG A 395 -22.19 -16.34 18.30
C ARG A 395 -22.27 -15.25 17.24
N GLU A 396 -22.20 -13.98 17.63
CA GLU A 396 -22.22 -12.86 16.69
C GLU A 396 -20.91 -12.81 15.88
N SER A 397 -19.75 -13.00 16.52
CA SER A 397 -18.47 -13.08 15.81
C SER A 397 -18.44 -14.28 14.85
N ALA A 398 -18.97 -15.43 15.24
CA ALA A 398 -19.06 -16.59 14.36
C ALA A 398 -19.93 -16.32 13.13
N ARG A 399 -21.03 -15.57 13.28
CA ARG A 399 -21.88 -15.16 12.15
C ARG A 399 -21.16 -14.17 11.22
N GLU A 400 -20.52 -13.15 11.79
CA GLU A 400 -19.72 -12.18 11.04
C GLU A 400 -18.61 -12.88 10.25
N GLU A 401 -17.84 -13.76 10.90
CA GLU A 401 -16.79 -14.53 10.26
C GLU A 401 -17.32 -15.46 9.16
N THR A 402 -18.47 -16.10 9.39
CA THR A 402 -19.11 -16.95 8.37
C THR A 402 -19.48 -16.14 7.14
N LEU A 403 -20.11 -14.97 7.32
CA LEU A 403 -20.48 -14.08 6.21
C LEU A 403 -19.26 -13.52 5.47
N MET A 404 -18.15 -13.27 6.17
CA MET A 404 -16.93 -12.73 5.56
C MET A 404 -16.14 -13.80 4.80
N LYS A 405 -16.09 -15.04 5.31
CA LYS A 405 -15.24 -16.11 4.76
C LYS A 405 -15.98 -17.05 3.79
N TRP A 406 -17.31 -17.13 3.86
CA TRP A 406 -18.11 -18.10 3.11
C TRP A 406 -19.27 -17.48 2.30
N PRO A 407 -19.53 -17.92 1.05
CA PRO A 407 -18.77 -18.92 0.30
C PRO A 407 -17.41 -18.38 -0.16
N HIS A 408 -16.35 -19.18 -0.01
CA HIS A 408 -15.02 -18.79 -0.48
C HIS A 408 -14.98 -18.92 -2.02
N VAL A 409 -14.71 -17.79 -2.68
CA VAL A 409 -14.55 -17.73 -4.13
C VAL A 409 -13.19 -17.08 -4.43
N PRO A 410 -12.34 -17.70 -5.26
CA PRO A 410 -10.99 -17.19 -5.49
C PRO A 410 -11.05 -15.81 -6.14
N GLU A 411 -10.18 -14.91 -5.67
CA GLU A 411 -10.07 -13.55 -6.18
C GLU A 411 -9.79 -13.55 -7.69
N TRP A 412 -8.87 -14.40 -8.17
CA TRP A 412 -8.64 -14.54 -9.60
C TRP A 412 -8.14 -15.93 -9.98
N LYS A 413 -8.53 -16.40 -11.17
CA LYS A 413 -7.96 -17.56 -11.84
C LYS A 413 -7.98 -17.38 -13.35
N TYR A 414 -7.07 -18.03 -14.07
CA TYR A 414 -6.94 -17.92 -15.54
C TYR A 414 -8.21 -18.33 -16.30
N ASP A 415 -8.99 -19.26 -15.74
CA ASP A 415 -10.30 -19.68 -16.28
C ASP A 415 -11.22 -18.50 -16.55
N TYR A 416 -11.22 -17.48 -15.69
CA TYR A 416 -12.08 -16.31 -15.84
C TYR A 416 -11.79 -15.61 -17.18
N SER A 417 -10.53 -15.31 -17.47
CA SER A 417 -10.13 -14.74 -18.77
C SER A 417 -10.28 -15.72 -19.93
N THR A 418 -10.26 -17.02 -19.67
CA THR A 418 -10.39 -18.02 -20.74
C THR A 418 -11.83 -18.13 -21.21
N TYR A 419 -12.79 -18.22 -20.30
CA TYR A 419 -14.21 -18.35 -20.64
C TYR A 419 -14.86 -17.05 -21.11
N THR A 420 -14.36 -15.90 -20.65
CA THR A 420 -14.89 -14.58 -21.03
C THR A 420 -14.38 -14.06 -22.37
N ARG A 421 -13.38 -14.69 -22.99
CA ARG A 421 -12.93 -14.35 -24.34
C ARG A 421 -13.93 -14.85 -25.39
N LYS A 422 -14.23 -13.97 -26.35
CA LYS A 422 -15.16 -14.22 -27.46
C LYS A 422 -14.56 -13.69 -28.76
N HIS A 423 -14.91 -14.33 -29.87
CA HIS A 423 -14.51 -13.87 -31.20
C HIS A 423 -15.30 -12.62 -31.60
N LEU A 424 -14.75 -11.80 -32.50
CA LEU A 424 -15.43 -10.59 -32.98
C LEU A 424 -16.82 -10.88 -33.56
N SER A 425 -16.95 -11.98 -34.31
CA SER A 425 -18.24 -12.42 -34.88
C SER A 425 -19.30 -12.73 -33.81
N GLU A 426 -18.89 -13.31 -32.69
CA GLU A 426 -19.76 -13.58 -31.55
C GLU A 426 -20.17 -12.28 -30.84
N ILE A 427 -19.22 -11.36 -30.65
CA ILE A 427 -19.47 -10.04 -30.04
C ILE A 427 -20.49 -9.25 -30.85
N VAL A 428 -20.34 -9.23 -32.18
CA VAL A 428 -21.29 -8.58 -33.08
C VAL A 428 -22.65 -9.27 -32.98
N ARG A 429 -22.70 -10.60 -33.08
CA ARG A 429 -23.96 -11.35 -32.99
C ARG A 429 -24.71 -11.11 -31.67
N TYR A 430 -23.99 -10.93 -30.56
CA TYR A 430 -24.59 -10.75 -29.24
C TYR A 430 -25.08 -9.31 -28.98
N ASN A 431 -24.31 -8.28 -29.37
CA ASN A 431 -24.59 -6.88 -29.00
C ASN A 431 -25.24 -6.05 -30.11
N TYR A 432 -25.31 -6.55 -31.35
CA TYR A 432 -25.68 -5.73 -32.50
C TYR A 432 -27.12 -5.19 -32.41
N SER A 433 -27.26 -3.93 -32.81
CA SER A 433 -28.53 -3.22 -32.98
C SER A 433 -28.40 -2.31 -34.20
N ASN A 434 -29.48 -2.17 -34.96
CA ASN A 434 -29.56 -1.28 -36.13
C ASN A 434 -29.31 0.21 -35.80
N VAL A 435 -29.24 0.58 -34.52
CA VAL A 435 -28.82 1.90 -34.06
C VAL A 435 -27.49 2.33 -34.69
N VAL A 436 -26.52 1.41 -34.84
CA VAL A 436 -25.21 1.76 -35.43
C VAL A 436 -25.35 2.21 -36.88
N ASP A 437 -26.11 1.48 -37.70
CA ASP A 437 -26.29 1.80 -39.12
C ASP A 437 -27.14 3.06 -39.31
N TYR A 438 -28.17 3.25 -38.48
CA TYR A 438 -29.00 4.46 -38.52
C TYR A 438 -28.22 5.70 -38.10
N VAL A 439 -27.38 5.60 -37.07
CA VAL A 439 -26.53 6.70 -36.63
C VAL A 439 -25.47 7.00 -37.68
N ASP A 440 -24.85 5.99 -38.29
CA ASP A 440 -23.90 6.20 -39.39
C ASP A 440 -24.55 6.95 -40.56
N ARG A 441 -25.78 6.58 -40.92
CA ARG A 441 -26.56 7.30 -41.94
C ARG A 441 -26.92 8.72 -41.50
N GLU A 442 -27.34 8.92 -40.25
CA GLU A 442 -27.68 10.25 -39.72
C GLU A 442 -26.46 11.17 -39.69
N VAL A 443 -25.31 10.67 -39.25
CA VAL A 443 -24.03 11.40 -39.23
C VAL A 443 -23.61 11.76 -40.65
N LEU A 444 -23.71 10.83 -41.60
CA LEU A 444 -23.42 11.08 -43.00
C LEU A 444 -24.31 12.19 -43.59
N LEU A 445 -25.60 12.23 -43.21
CA LEU A 445 -26.54 13.23 -43.70
C LEU A 445 -26.43 14.59 -43.00
N THR A 446 -26.02 14.61 -41.72
CA THR A 446 -26.03 15.82 -40.89
C THR A 446 -24.65 16.46 -40.70
N GLY A 447 -23.57 15.70 -40.91
CA GLY A 447 -22.19 16.15 -40.68
C GLY A 447 -21.84 16.36 -39.20
N LYS A 448 -22.64 15.85 -38.26
CA LYS A 448 -22.36 15.97 -36.82
C LYS A 448 -21.28 14.98 -36.37
N SER A 449 -20.41 15.41 -35.45
CA SER A 449 -19.40 14.54 -34.85
C SER A 449 -19.99 13.65 -33.75
N VAL A 450 -19.57 12.39 -33.71
CA VAL A 450 -19.91 11.41 -32.66
C VAL A 450 -18.62 10.98 -31.95
N TRP A 451 -18.61 11.07 -30.61
CA TRP A 451 -17.43 10.81 -29.79
C TRP A 451 -17.51 9.51 -28.98
N GLU A 452 -18.74 9.06 -28.67
CA GLU A 452 -19.02 7.82 -27.96
C GLU A 452 -19.79 6.84 -28.85
N CYS A 453 -19.57 5.54 -28.69
CA CYS A 453 -20.34 4.54 -29.41
C CYS A 453 -21.82 4.66 -29.00
N PRO A 454 -22.78 4.68 -29.95
CA PRO A 454 -24.19 4.83 -29.61
C PRO A 454 -24.80 3.59 -28.93
N ILE A 455 -24.05 2.50 -28.84
CA ILE A 455 -24.42 1.25 -28.17
C ILE A 455 -23.34 0.84 -27.16
N ASP A 456 -23.76 0.25 -26.05
CA ASP A 456 -22.85 -0.34 -25.07
C ASP A 456 -22.40 -1.73 -25.55
N ILE A 457 -21.09 -1.90 -25.82
CA ILE A 457 -20.53 -3.18 -26.32
C ILE A 457 -20.04 -4.03 -25.14
N ASP A 458 -20.72 -5.14 -24.86
CA ASP A 458 -20.19 -6.18 -23.97
C ASP A 458 -19.29 -7.14 -24.74
N HIS A 459 -17.98 -6.90 -24.69
CA HIS A 459 -16.96 -7.73 -25.33
C HIS A 459 -16.92 -9.18 -24.83
N THR A 460 -17.52 -9.46 -23.66
CA THR A 460 -17.54 -10.80 -23.07
C THR A 460 -18.79 -11.61 -23.42
N CYS A 461 -19.75 -11.00 -24.14
CA CYS A 461 -21.05 -11.58 -24.46
C CYS A 461 -21.79 -12.10 -23.22
N GLY A 462 -21.82 -11.30 -22.15
CA GLY A 462 -22.39 -11.68 -20.85
C GLY A 462 -21.45 -12.47 -19.93
N GLY A 463 -20.28 -12.91 -20.44
CA GLY A 463 -19.32 -13.70 -19.67
C GLY A 463 -18.79 -13.00 -18.42
N ALA A 464 -18.61 -11.67 -18.45
CA ALA A 464 -18.13 -10.89 -17.30
C ALA A 464 -19.04 -11.05 -16.07
N LYS A 465 -20.33 -11.30 -16.26
CA LYS A 465 -21.29 -11.51 -15.16
C LYS A 465 -21.08 -12.84 -14.41
N SER A 466 -20.37 -13.79 -15.01
CA SER A 466 -20.00 -15.05 -14.36
C SER A 466 -18.75 -14.95 -13.48
N VAL A 467 -17.99 -13.86 -13.63
CA VAL A 467 -16.79 -13.59 -12.83
C VAL A 467 -17.22 -12.92 -11.52
N PRO A 468 -16.61 -13.28 -10.37
CA PRO A 468 -16.92 -12.64 -9.09
C PRO A 468 -16.65 -11.13 -9.14
N PRO A 469 -17.46 -10.31 -8.45
CA PRO A 469 -17.34 -8.85 -8.52
C PRO A 469 -16.06 -8.30 -7.88
N HIS A 470 -15.45 -9.03 -6.93
CA HIS A 470 -14.18 -8.65 -6.30
C HIS A 470 -12.94 -9.11 -7.09
N ALA A 471 -13.13 -9.69 -8.28
CA ALA A 471 -12.02 -10.31 -9.00
C ALA A 471 -11.04 -9.28 -9.57
N LYS A 472 -9.74 -9.45 -9.25
CA LYS A 472 -8.65 -8.60 -9.76
C LYS A 472 -7.45 -9.43 -10.21
N LYS A 473 -6.84 -9.09 -11.34
CA LYS A 473 -5.65 -9.81 -11.83
C LYS A 473 -4.49 -9.64 -10.83
N PRO A 474 -3.74 -10.70 -10.51
CA PRO A 474 -2.54 -10.58 -9.68
C PRO A 474 -1.44 -9.83 -10.45
N ILE A 475 -0.53 -9.20 -9.69
CA ILE A 475 0.65 -8.56 -10.24
C ILE A 475 1.60 -9.66 -10.74
N ARG A 476 2.11 -9.49 -11.96
CA ARG A 476 3.12 -10.38 -12.56
C ARG A 476 4.43 -9.62 -12.63
N TYR A 477 5.52 -10.27 -12.23
CA TYR A 477 6.86 -9.69 -12.25
C TYR A 477 7.70 -10.38 -13.33
N MET A 478 8.58 -9.62 -13.98
CA MET A 478 9.52 -10.13 -14.99
C MET A 478 8.79 -10.88 -16.12
N ASP A 479 7.73 -10.27 -16.66
CA ASP A 479 7.01 -10.86 -17.77
C ASP A 479 7.91 -10.96 -19.02
N ALA A 480 7.81 -12.09 -19.72
CA ALA A 480 8.60 -12.36 -20.93
C ALA A 480 8.04 -11.56 -22.12
N GLY A 481 8.34 -10.27 -22.20
CA GLY A 481 7.92 -9.37 -23.27
C GLY A 481 8.86 -8.18 -23.46
N ILE A 482 8.93 -7.66 -24.68
CA ILE A 482 9.79 -6.52 -25.04
C ILE A 482 9.05 -5.17 -24.95
N THR A 483 7.73 -5.18 -24.74
CA THR A 483 6.89 -3.98 -24.76
C THR A 483 7.30 -2.94 -23.71
N GLU A 484 7.76 -3.38 -22.54
CA GLU A 484 8.21 -2.50 -21.46
C GLU A 484 9.47 -1.70 -21.82
N VAL A 485 10.27 -2.18 -22.77
CA VAL A 485 11.44 -1.47 -23.29
C VAL A 485 11.03 -0.23 -24.10
N GLY A 486 9.83 -0.24 -24.69
CA GLY A 486 9.26 0.90 -25.41
C GLY A 486 10.10 1.32 -26.62
N VAL A 487 10.55 0.36 -27.42
CA VAL A 487 11.29 0.60 -28.68
C VAL A 487 10.41 1.26 -29.73
N THR A 488 11.00 2.09 -30.59
CA THR A 488 10.26 2.88 -31.61
C THR A 488 10.92 2.85 -32.99
N ASP A 489 11.94 2.02 -33.15
CA ASP A 489 12.95 2.05 -34.21
C ASP A 489 13.39 0.65 -34.68
N ILE A 490 12.71 -0.40 -34.19
CA ILE A 490 12.83 -1.81 -34.59
C ILE A 490 11.42 -2.39 -34.75
#